data_AF-A0A2I2KSJ1-F1
#
_entry.id   AF-A0A2I2KSJ1-F1
#
_cell.length_a   1.000
_cell.length_b   1.000
_cell.length_c   1.000
_cell.angle_alpha   90.00
_cell.angle_beta   90.00
_cell.angle_gamma   90.00
#
_symmetry.space_group_name_H-M   'P 1'
#
loop_
_entity.id
_entity.type
_entity.pdbx_description
1 polymer ?
#
loop_
_entity_poly.entity_id
_entity_poly.type
_entity_poly.pdbx_seq_one_letter_code
_entity_poly.pdbx_strand_id
1 'polypeptide(L)'
;MSPSNAHAVNPAETEASHVEAKPSGLTRLSINLNQEAADALRAYTSKRGISYTEAVRRAIALLKFVDDQTTAGKDLQVSDGETVQKIVMIT
;
A
#
# COMPACT_ATOMS: atom_id res chain seq x y z
N MET A 1 -48.78 -30.79 -39.70
CA MET A 1 -48.12 -29.58 -40.19
C MET A 1 -47.21 -29.07 -39.08
N SER A 2 -45.89 -29.22 -39.23
CA SER A 2 -44.91 -28.38 -38.50
C SER A 2 -44.81 -27.02 -39.21
N PRO A 3 -44.45 -25.95 -38.49
CA PRO A 3 -43.04 -25.59 -38.31
C PRO A 3 -42.72 -25.28 -36.83
N SER A 4 -41.57 -25.69 -36.30
CA SER A 4 -40.25 -25.04 -36.47
C SER A 4 -40.28 -23.56 -36.07
N ASN A 5 -39.89 -23.27 -34.83
CA ASN A 5 -38.83 -22.30 -34.64
C ASN A 5 -38.09 -22.58 -33.32
N ALA A 6 -36.86 -23.08 -33.46
CA ALA A 6 -35.89 -23.03 -32.39
C ALA A 6 -35.49 -21.56 -32.19
N HIS A 7 -35.70 -21.03 -31.00
CA HIS A 7 -34.87 -19.93 -30.51
C HIS A 7 -34.00 -20.52 -29.40
N ALA A 8 -32.81 -20.94 -29.81
CA ALA A 8 -31.73 -21.27 -28.90
C ALA A 8 -31.37 -20.00 -28.14
N VAL A 9 -31.70 -19.95 -26.86
CA VAL A 9 -31.12 -18.96 -25.95
C VAL A 9 -29.75 -19.51 -25.56
N ASN A 10 -28.72 -18.85 -26.07
CA ASN A 10 -27.31 -19.23 -25.99
C ASN A 10 -26.83 -19.14 -24.52
N PRO A 11 -26.15 -20.14 -23.94
CA PRO A 11 -25.73 -20.12 -22.53
C PRO A 11 -24.43 -19.30 -22.29
N ALA A 12 -24.13 -18.31 -23.12
CA ALA A 12 -22.80 -17.68 -23.19
C ALA A 12 -22.78 -16.18 -22.79
N GLU A 13 -23.67 -15.74 -21.90
CA GLU A 13 -23.62 -14.38 -21.34
C GLU A 13 -23.63 -14.42 -19.80
N THR A 14 -22.74 -15.23 -19.23
CA THR A 14 -22.36 -15.15 -17.81
C THR A 14 -20.85 -15.01 -17.69
N GLU A 15 -20.29 -13.99 -18.32
CA GLU A 15 -19.01 -13.42 -17.91
C GLU A 15 -19.25 -11.99 -17.44
N ALA A 16 -20.04 -11.87 -16.36
CA ALA A 16 -19.95 -10.70 -15.51
C ALA A 16 -18.54 -10.71 -14.90
N SER A 17 -17.66 -9.91 -15.48
CA SER A 17 -16.33 -9.63 -14.98
C SER A 17 -16.39 -9.38 -13.47
N HIS A 18 -15.84 -10.29 -12.68
CA HIS A 18 -15.57 -10.06 -11.27
C HIS A 18 -14.40 -9.07 -11.19
N VAL A 19 -14.70 -7.80 -11.44
CA VAL A 19 -13.80 -6.71 -11.08
C VAL A 19 -13.85 -6.67 -9.55
N GLU A 20 -12.87 -7.28 -8.90
CA GLU A 20 -12.62 -7.07 -7.47
C GLU A 20 -12.49 -5.56 -7.24
N ALA A 21 -13.57 -4.95 -6.77
CA ALA A 21 -13.55 -3.58 -6.32
C ALA A 21 -12.62 -3.53 -5.11
N LYS A 22 -11.41 -3.00 -5.29
CA LYS A 22 -10.51 -2.69 -4.17
C LYS A 22 -11.34 -1.90 -3.14
N PRO A 23 -11.41 -2.35 -1.88
CA PRO A 23 -12.23 -1.67 -0.88
C PRO A 23 -11.75 -0.22 -0.76
N SER A 24 -12.58 0.71 -1.23
CA SER A 24 -12.31 2.16 -1.21
C SER A 24 -12.58 2.76 0.18
N GLY A 25 -12.46 1.94 1.22
CA GLY A 25 -12.81 2.30 2.59
C GLY A 25 -11.67 3.00 3.30
N LEU A 26 -11.98 4.12 3.95
CA LEU A 26 -11.06 4.74 4.91
C LEU A 26 -11.12 3.96 6.23
N THR A 27 -10.03 3.31 6.61
CA THR A 27 -9.92 2.66 7.94
C THR A 27 -9.50 3.67 8.98
N ARG A 28 -10.27 3.80 10.07
CA ARG A 28 -9.90 4.64 11.21
C ARG A 28 -8.89 3.91 12.08
N LEU A 29 -7.77 4.56 12.37
CA LEU A 29 -6.72 4.03 13.23
C LEU A 29 -6.64 4.84 14.53
N SER A 30 -6.62 4.13 15.67
CA SER A 30 -6.29 4.68 16.98
C SER A 30 -5.09 3.91 17.53
N ILE A 31 -4.00 4.61 17.80
CA ILE A 31 -2.73 4.00 18.24
C ILE A 31 -2.20 4.75 19.46
N ASN A 32 -1.56 4.01 20.35
CA ASN A 32 -0.76 4.57 21.42
C ASN A 32 0.65 4.84 20.88
N LEU A 33 1.15 6.06 21.06
CA LEU A 33 2.51 6.45 20.74
C LEU A 33 3.20 6.86 22.03
N ASN A 34 4.48 6.49 22.16
CA ASN A 34 5.31 7.11 23.19
C ASN A 34 5.55 8.59 22.84
N GLN A 35 6.04 9.35 23.82
CA GLN A 35 6.24 10.79 23.65
C GLN A 35 7.21 11.09 22.50
N GLU A 36 8.30 10.33 22.41
CA GLU A 36 9.32 10.47 21.37
C GLU A 36 8.75 10.33 19.95
N ALA A 37 7.97 9.28 19.69
CA ALA A 37 7.36 9.04 18.38
C ALA A 37 6.31 10.11 18.05
N ALA A 38 5.54 10.55 19.04
CA ALA A 38 4.57 11.62 18.86
C ALA A 38 5.24 12.95 18.47
N ASP A 39 6.37 13.27 19.12
CA ASP A 39 7.14 14.48 18.83
C ASP A 39 7.84 14.40 17.47
N ALA A 40 8.42 13.25 17.12
CA ALA A 40 9.01 13.02 15.79
C ALA A 40 7.97 13.19 14.68
N LEU A 41 6.78 12.62 14.86
CA LEU A 41 5.68 12.74 13.90
C LEU A 41 5.20 14.20 13.77
N ARG A 42 5.10 14.93 14.88
CA ARG A 42 4.74 16.37 14.89
C ARG A 42 5.80 17.22 14.19
N ALA A 43 7.09 16.99 14.48
CA ALA A 43 8.17 17.73 13.85
C ALA A 43 8.21 17.48 12.32
N TYR A 44 8.03 16.23 11.91
CA TYR A 44 7.99 15.86 10.49
C TYR A 44 6.82 16.51 9.74
N THR A 45 5.61 16.44 10.30
CA THR A 45 4.40 17.03 9.70
C THR A 45 4.50 18.56 9.60
N SER A 46 4.96 19.23 10.66
CA SER A 46 5.22 20.68 10.65
C SER A 46 6.26 21.09 9.62
N LYS A 47 7.40 20.38 9.56
CA LYS A 47 8.47 20.67 8.58
C LYS A 47 8.00 20.50 7.14
N ARG A 48 7.13 19.53 6.88
CA ARG A 48 6.67 19.18 5.52
C ARG A 48 5.35 19.83 5.12
N GLY A 49 4.63 20.45 6.05
CA GLY A 49 3.31 21.05 5.80
C GLY A 49 2.24 20.01 5.41
N ILE A 50 2.27 18.82 6.00
CA ILE A 50 1.33 17.72 5.70
C ILE A 50 0.58 17.25 6.94
N SER A 51 -0.59 16.62 6.75
CA SER A 51 -1.38 16.08 7.85
C SER A 51 -0.73 14.84 8.49
N TYR A 52 -1.10 14.54 9.72
CA TYR A 52 -0.71 13.30 10.41
C TYR A 52 -1.09 12.04 9.60
N THR A 53 -2.30 12.01 9.05
CA THR A 53 -2.76 10.89 8.23
C THR A 53 -1.86 10.68 7.02
N GLU A 54 -1.48 11.75 6.34
CA GLU A 54 -0.61 11.66 5.17
C GLU A 54 0.82 11.26 5.54
N ALA A 55 1.36 11.77 6.64
CA ALA A 55 2.65 11.34 7.15
C ALA A 55 2.68 9.84 7.48
N VAL A 56 1.64 9.33 8.17
CA VAL A 56 1.54 7.90 8.48
C VAL A 56 1.42 7.05 7.21
N ARG A 57 0.61 7.45 6.22
CA ARG A 57 0.51 6.72 4.94
C ARG A 57 1.86 6.63 4.23
N ARG A 58 2.61 7.74 4.16
CA ARG A 58 3.95 7.77 3.55
C ARG A 58 4.95 6.90 4.30
N ALA A 59 4.91 6.95 5.64
CA ALA A 59 5.76 6.11 6.48
C ALA A 59 5.50 4.62 6.24
N ILE A 60 4.23 4.21 6.17
CA ILE A 60 3.85 2.82 5.87
C ILE A 60 4.26 2.40 4.46
N ALA A 61 4.10 3.28 3.46
CA ALA A 61 4.55 2.99 2.09
C ALA A 61 6.07 2.81 2.01
N LEU A 62 6.83 3.65 2.71
CA LEU A 62 8.29 3.52 2.81
C LEU A 62 8.69 2.23 3.52
N LEU A 63 8.07 1.92 4.66
CA LEU A 63 8.32 0.69 5.41
C LEU A 63 8.06 -0.54 4.55
N LYS A 64 6.95 -0.56 3.81
CA LYS A 64 6.64 -1.63 2.85
C LYS A 64 7.71 -1.74 1.76
N PHE A 65 8.14 -0.63 1.17
CA PHE A 65 9.18 -0.65 0.14
C PHE A 65 10.48 -1.26 0.68
N VAL A 66 10.90 -0.83 1.86
CA VAL A 66 12.09 -1.34 2.55
C VAL A 66 11.98 -2.85 2.75
N ASP A 67 10.87 -3.30 3.34
CA ASP A 67 10.58 -4.72 3.60
C ASP A 67 10.60 -5.56 2.31
N ASP A 68 9.92 -5.08 1.26
CA ASP A 68 9.88 -5.71 -0.06
C ASP A 68 11.29 -5.83 -0.67
N GLN A 69 12.13 -4.80 -0.57
CA GLN A 69 13.50 -4.85 -1.10
C GLN A 69 14.37 -5.84 -0.31
N THR A 70 14.30 -5.81 1.02
CA THR A 70 15.11 -6.69 1.87
C THR A 70 14.71 -8.16 1.73
N THR A 71 13.41 -8.44 1.62
CA THR A 71 12.89 -9.80 1.40
C THR A 71 13.29 -10.34 0.02
N ALA A 72 13.40 -9.45 -0.98
CA ALA A 72 13.95 -9.79 -2.29
C ALA A 72 15.48 -10.00 -2.29
N GLY A 73 16.14 -9.98 -1.13
CA GLY A 73 17.58 -10.17 -0.98
C GLY A 73 18.42 -8.98 -1.44
N LYS A 74 17.81 -7.79 -1.58
CA LYS A 74 18.53 -6.58 -1.97
C LYS A 74 19.05 -5.82 -0.76
N ASP A 75 20.14 -5.09 -0.99
CA ASP A 75 20.72 -4.20 0.00
C ASP A 75 20.10 -2.80 -0.06
N LEU A 76 19.81 -2.23 1.11
CA LEU A 76 19.47 -0.82 1.26
C LEU A 76 20.71 -0.06 1.71
N GLN A 77 20.94 1.09 1.09
CA GLN A 77 22.11 1.92 1.35
C GLN A 77 21.72 3.38 1.47
N VAL A 78 22.38 4.08 2.39
CA VAL A 78 22.39 5.54 2.46
C VAL A 78 23.77 5.99 2.04
N SER A 79 23.82 6.94 1.09
CA SER A 79 25.07 7.53 0.65
C SER A 79 24.98 9.05 0.67
N ASP A 80 26.06 9.68 1.09
CA ASP A 80 26.28 11.13 1.06
C ASP A 80 27.29 11.54 -0.04
N GLY A 81 27.61 10.63 -0.96
CA GLY A 81 28.55 10.82 -2.05
C GLY A 81 30.00 10.45 -1.72
N GLU A 82 30.34 10.32 -0.43
CA GLU A 82 31.69 9.97 0.03
C GLU A 82 31.69 8.65 0.82
N THR A 83 30.63 8.44 1.61
CA THR A 83 30.41 7.24 2.38
C THR A 83 29.18 6.48 1.88
N VAL A 84 29.22 5.16 2.06
CA VAL A 84 28.09 4.28 1.80
C VAL A 84 27.85 3.45 3.06
N GLN A 85 26.67 3.61 3.65
CA GLN A 85 26.26 2.87 4.84
C GLN A 85 25.16 1.88 4.46
N LYS A 86 25.38 0.60 4.74
CA LYS A 86 24.37 -0.45 4.55
C LYS A 86 23.39 -0.43 5.71
N ILE A 87 22.10 -0.31 5.39
CA ILE A 87 21.02 -0.49 6.36
C ILE A 87 20.74 -2.00 6.46
N VAL A 88 20.84 -2.54 7.66
CA VAL A 88 20.46 -3.92 7.96
C VAL A 88 19.22 -3.88 8.84
N MET A 89 18.11 -4.43 8.35
CA MET A 89 16.95 -4.71 9.18
C MET A 89 17.23 -5.97 10.01
N ILE A 90 17.16 -5.83 11.33
CA ILE A 90 17.27 -6.96 12.25
C ILE A 90 15.83 -7.36 12.59
N THR A 91 15.46 -8.58 12.23
CA THR A 91 14.18 -9.22 12.59
C THR A 91 14.23 -9.82 13.98
#